data_AF-X0Z358-F1
#
_entry.id   AF-X0Z358-F1
#
_cell.length_a   1.000
_cell.length_b   1.000
_cell.length_c   1.000
_cell.angle_alpha   90.00
_cell.angle_beta   90.00
_cell.angle_gamma   90.00
#
_symmetry.space_group_name_H-M   'P 1'
#
loop_
_entity.id
_entity.type
_entity.pdbx_description
1 polymer ?
#
loop_
_entity_poly.entity_id
_entity_poly.type
_entity_poly.pdbx_seq_one_letter_code
_entity_poly.pdbx_strand_id
1 'polypeptide(L)'
;MVYDFHTHTLLSDGEFSPIELIRRALVNNYRAIALTDHASLGELPRIIQETTEACALARSHWNIFAIPGIELTHVPAYAIAEAAKKAKELGAWIVVVHGERE
;
A
#
# COMPACT_ATOMS: atom_id res chain seq x y z
N MET A 1 -3.99 7.44 -19.74
CA MET A 1 -3.04 6.55 -19.06
C MET A 1 -3.34 6.67 -17.57
N VAL A 2 -3.69 5.56 -16.90
CA VAL A 2 -4.23 5.61 -15.53
C VAL A 2 -3.15 5.21 -14.52
N TYR A 3 -3.10 5.97 -13.44
CA TYR A 3 -2.24 5.77 -12.28
C TYR A 3 -3.10 5.95 -11.05
N ASP A 4 -2.99 5.03 -10.09
CA ASP A 4 -3.70 5.13 -8.82
C ASP A 4 -2.74 4.78 -7.69
N PHE A 5 -2.60 5.68 -6.73
CA PHE A 5 -1.61 5.56 -5.66
C PHE A 5 -2.26 5.44 -4.29
N HIS A 6 -3.58 5.23 -4.24
CA HIS A 6 -4.34 5.11 -3.01
C HIS A 6 -5.41 4.04 -3.17
N THR A 7 -5.03 2.78 -2.94
CA THR A 7 -5.94 1.64 -3.06
C THR A 7 -5.79 0.68 -1.90
N HIS A 8 -6.87 -0.03 -1.56
CA HIS A 8 -6.94 -0.92 -0.41
C HIS A 8 -7.23 -2.35 -0.81
N THR A 9 -6.72 -3.29 -0.02
CA THR A 9 -6.85 -4.73 -0.21
C THR A 9 -7.50 -5.37 1.01
N LEU A 10 -7.70 -6.69 0.99
CA LEU A 10 -8.14 -7.47 2.15
C LEU A 10 -7.15 -7.45 3.33
N LEU A 11 -5.99 -6.78 3.21
CA LEU A 11 -5.07 -6.57 4.33
C LEU A 11 -5.57 -5.47 5.28
N SER A 12 -6.52 -4.63 4.83
CA SER A 12 -7.27 -3.68 5.63
C SER A 12 -8.77 -3.76 5.32
N ASP A 13 -9.35 -2.80 4.61
CA ASP A 13 -10.79 -2.66 4.36
C ASP A 13 -11.18 -2.77 2.86
N GLY A 14 -10.22 -3.14 2.00
CA GLY A 14 -10.48 -3.41 0.59
C GLY A 14 -11.09 -4.79 0.34
N GLU A 15 -11.57 -5.00 -0.88
CA GLU A 15 -12.35 -6.22 -1.23
C GLU A 15 -11.51 -7.34 -1.88
N PHE A 16 -10.31 -7.02 -2.37
CA PHE A 16 -9.51 -7.95 -3.16
C PHE A 16 -8.19 -8.29 -2.47
N SER A 17 -7.65 -9.48 -2.72
CA SER A 17 -6.28 -9.79 -2.31
C SER A 17 -5.28 -8.86 -3.03
N PRO A 18 -4.08 -8.62 -2.47
CA PRO A 18 -3.07 -7.75 -3.09
C PRO A 18 -2.79 -8.09 -4.56
N ILE A 19 -2.58 -9.36 -4.88
CA ILE A 19 -2.25 -9.79 -6.24
C ILE A 19 -3.45 -9.68 -7.19
N GLU A 20 -4.66 -9.92 -6.69
CA GLU A 20 -5.88 -9.77 -7.48
C GLU A 20 -6.12 -8.31 -7.86
N LEU A 21 -5.99 -7.38 -6.90
CA LEU A 21 -6.17 -5.95 -7.18
C LEU A 21 -5.19 -5.45 -8.24
N ILE A 22 -3.92 -5.83 -8.13
CA ILE A 22 -2.90 -5.49 -9.14
C ILE A 22 -3.28 -6.09 -10.51
N ARG A 23 -3.73 -7.35 -10.54
CA ARG A 23 -4.15 -7.99 -11.80
C ARG A 23 -5.35 -7.29 -12.44
N ARG A 24 -6.32 -6.85 -11.64
CA ARG A 24 -7.49 -6.08 -12.10
C ARG A 24 -7.06 -4.73 -12.66
N ALA A 25 -6.16 -4.01 -12.00
CA ALA A 25 -5.61 -2.76 -12.50
C ALA A 25 -4.93 -2.94 -13.87
N LEU A 26 -4.13 -4.00 -14.02
CA LEU A 26 -3.50 -4.35 -15.30
C LEU A 26 -4.53 -4.63 -16.40
N VAL A 27 -5.57 -5.43 -16.13
CA VAL A 27 -6.66 -5.71 -17.09
C VAL A 27 -7.41 -4.44 -17.47
N ASN A 28 -7.54 -3.49 -16.54
CA ASN A 28 -8.14 -2.17 -16.77
C ASN A 28 -7.15 -1.13 -17.35
N ASN A 29 -6.00 -1.56 -17.87
CA ASN A 29 -5.00 -0.71 -18.56
C ASN A 29 -4.32 0.36 -17.69
N TYR A 30 -4.18 0.11 -16.39
CA TYR A 30 -3.38 0.95 -15.51
C TYR A 30 -1.89 0.77 -15.82
N ARG A 31 -1.12 1.85 -15.71
CA ARG A 31 0.35 1.77 -15.80
C ARG A 31 1.02 1.58 -14.46
N ALA A 32 0.45 2.15 -13.41
CA ALA A 32 0.91 1.94 -12.05
C ALA A 32 -0.26 1.83 -11.08
N ILE A 33 -0.03 1.10 -10.01
CA ILE A 33 -0.93 1.01 -8.86
C ILE A 33 -0.09 0.98 -7.58
N ALA A 34 -0.49 1.72 -6.55
CA ALA A 34 0.05 1.51 -5.20
C ALA A 34 -0.98 0.85 -4.29
N LEU A 35 -0.54 -0.15 -3.54
CA LEU A 35 -1.32 -0.76 -2.47
C LEU A 35 -0.98 -0.02 -1.18
N THR A 36 -1.97 0.61 -0.56
CA THR A 36 -1.80 1.51 0.59
C THR A 36 -2.81 1.17 1.67
N ASP A 37 -2.85 -0.08 2.08
CA ASP A 37 -3.73 -0.56 3.15
C ASP A 37 -3.58 0.25 4.46
N HIS A 38 -4.68 0.37 5.19
CA HIS A 38 -4.72 1.06 6.48
C HIS A 38 -3.89 0.32 7.54
N ALA A 39 -3.08 1.07 8.28
CA ALA A 39 -2.29 0.54 9.40
C ALA A 39 -1.95 1.59 10.46
N SER A 40 -1.63 1.09 11.65
CA SER A 40 -0.87 1.77 12.69
C SER A 40 0.50 1.08 12.87
N LEU A 41 1.29 1.49 13.87
CA LEU A 41 2.64 0.95 14.13
C LEU A 41 2.69 -0.59 14.27
N GLY A 42 1.66 -1.20 14.85
CA GLY A 42 1.63 -2.64 15.14
C GLY A 42 1.50 -3.51 13.89
N GLU A 43 0.74 -3.04 12.88
CA GLU A 43 0.45 -3.82 11.68
C GLU A 43 1.51 -3.65 10.58
N LEU A 44 2.32 -2.58 10.63
CA LEU A 44 3.29 -2.24 9.57
C LEU A 44 4.14 -3.42 9.11
N PRO A 45 4.79 -4.21 10.00
CA PRO A 45 5.68 -5.29 9.54
C PRO A 45 4.95 -6.33 8.68
N ARG A 46 3.74 -6.72 9.09
CA ARG A 46 2.93 -7.71 8.37
C ARG A 46 2.46 -7.16 7.03
N ILE A 47 1.76 -6.02 7.05
CA ILE A 47 1.11 -5.49 5.84
C ILE A 47 2.14 -5.10 4.79
N ILE A 48 3.26 -4.48 5.19
CA ILE A 48 4.32 -4.07 4.25
C ILE A 48 5.03 -5.29 3.67
N GLN A 49 5.27 -6.35 4.46
CA GLN A 49 5.85 -7.59 3.94
C GLN A 49 4.95 -8.21 2.86
N GLU A 50 3.68 -8.47 3.20
CA GLU A 50 2.72 -9.12 2.29
C GLU A 50 2.53 -8.29 1.00
N THR A 51 2.44 -6.96 1.14
CA THR A 51 2.32 -6.03 0.02
C THR A 51 3.58 -6.01 -0.86
N THR A 52 4.77 -6.00 -0.26
CA THR A 52 6.04 -5.98 -0.99
C THR A 52 6.23 -7.24 -1.83
N GLU A 53 5.91 -8.40 -1.27
CA GLU A 53 5.96 -9.69 -1.97
C GLU A 53 5.00 -9.71 -3.16
N ALA A 54 3.75 -9.28 -2.98
CA ALA A 54 2.76 -9.21 -4.05
C ALA A 54 3.15 -8.24 -5.17
N CYS A 55 3.62 -7.04 -4.83
CA CYS A 55 4.08 -6.06 -5.82
C CYS A 55 5.33 -6.55 -6.58
N ALA A 56 6.28 -7.21 -5.90
CA ALA A 56 7.46 -7.77 -6.54
C ALA A 56 7.08 -8.86 -7.55
N LEU A 57 6.20 -9.79 -7.16
CA LEU A 57 5.68 -10.84 -8.04
C LEU A 57 4.96 -10.25 -9.26
N ALA A 58 4.10 -9.25 -9.05
CA ALA A 58 3.42 -8.61 -10.17
C ALA A 58 4.39 -7.95 -11.15
N ARG A 59 5.39 -7.21 -10.65
CA ARG A 59 6.39 -6.55 -11.50
C ARG A 59 7.29 -7.55 -12.24
N SER A 60 7.56 -8.74 -11.69
CA SER A 60 8.39 -9.75 -12.35
C SER A 60 7.67 -10.50 -13.46
N HIS A 61 6.33 -10.52 -13.45
CA HIS A 61 5.53 -11.29 -14.41
C HIS A 61 4.65 -10.46 -15.34
N TRP A 62 4.33 -9.22 -14.97
CA TRP A 62 3.39 -8.39 -15.71
C TRP A 62 3.96 -7.00 -16.01
N ASN A 63 3.49 -6.41 -17.11
CA ASN A 63 3.85 -5.06 -17.52
C ASN A 63 3.04 -3.99 -16.76
N ILE A 64 3.15 -3.97 -15.42
CA ILE A 64 2.54 -2.98 -14.53
C ILE A 64 3.55 -2.54 -13.47
N PHE A 65 3.54 -1.26 -13.16
CA PHE A 65 4.35 -0.70 -12.08
C PHE A 65 3.58 -0.75 -10.75
N ALA A 66 3.56 -1.92 -10.11
CA ALA A 66 2.96 -2.10 -8.79
C ALA A 66 3.90 -1.54 -7.71
N ILE A 67 3.39 -0.74 -6.77
CA ILE A 67 4.17 -0.02 -5.75
C ILE A 67 3.71 -0.48 -4.35
N PRO A 68 4.62 -0.99 -3.51
CA PRO A 68 4.27 -1.28 -2.13
C PRO A 68 4.18 0.02 -1.33
N GLY A 69 3.06 0.21 -0.65
CA GLY A 69 2.80 1.38 0.17
C GLY A 69 2.08 1.03 1.46
N ILE A 70 1.74 2.06 2.22
CA ILE A 70 0.90 1.96 3.41
C ILE A 70 0.16 3.28 3.62
N GLU A 71 -1.02 3.21 4.23
CA GLU A 71 -1.74 4.37 4.72
C GLU A 71 -1.75 4.38 6.26
N LEU A 72 -1.04 5.34 6.85
CA LEU A 72 -1.09 5.59 8.28
C LEU A 72 -2.43 6.23 8.61
N THR A 73 -3.25 5.53 9.40
CA THR A 73 -4.67 5.88 9.56
C THR A 73 -5.00 6.10 11.02
N HIS A 74 -5.51 7.29 11.36
CA HIS A 74 -5.77 7.73 12.75
C HIS A 74 -4.56 7.59 13.70
N VAL A 75 -3.34 7.59 13.15
CA VAL A 75 -2.11 7.65 13.95
C VAL A 75 -2.02 9.04 14.59
N PRO A 76 -1.78 9.17 15.91
CA PRO A 76 -1.64 10.47 16.56
C PRO A 76 -0.60 11.35 15.87
N ALA A 77 -0.88 12.65 15.73
CA ALA A 77 -0.06 13.57 14.95
C ALA A 77 1.44 13.53 15.33
N TYR A 78 1.73 13.41 16.63
CA TYR A 78 3.10 13.33 17.16
C TYR A 78 3.84 12.02 16.81
N ALA A 79 3.11 10.95 16.48
CA ALA A 79 3.67 9.63 16.14
C ALA A 79 3.81 9.41 14.62
N ILE A 80 3.21 10.26 13.77
CA ILE A 80 3.23 10.10 12.30
C ILE A 80 4.66 10.04 11.76
N ALA A 81 5.56 10.91 12.23
CA ALA A 81 6.93 10.94 11.74
C ALA A 81 7.69 9.64 12.02
N GLU A 82 7.52 9.08 13.22
CA GLU A 82 8.10 7.80 13.62
C GLU A 82 7.50 6.64 12.80
N ALA A 83 6.18 6.59 12.69
CA ALA A 83 5.48 5.55 11.94
C ALA A 83 5.83 5.57 10.45
N ALA A 84 5.94 6.75 9.84
CA ALA A 84 6.33 6.89 8.44
C ALA A 84 7.76 6.43 8.22
N LYS A 85 8.69 6.81 9.12
CA LYS A 85 10.08 6.33 9.07
C LYS A 85 10.13 4.81 9.18
N LYS A 86 9.40 4.22 10.13
CA LYS A 86 9.35 2.77 10.32
C LYS A 86 8.80 2.06 9.09
N ALA A 87 7.75 2.59 8.47
CA ALA A 87 7.19 2.04 7.24
C ALA A 87 8.22 2.02 6.09
N LYS A 88 8.99 3.10 5.92
CA LYS A 88 10.08 3.15 4.92
C LYS A 88 11.16 2.11 5.19
N GLU A 89 11.59 1.96 6.44
CA GLU A 89 12.59 0.96 6.84
C GLU A 89 12.11 -0.48 6.59
N LEU A 90 10.81 -0.72 6.66
CA LEU A 90 10.18 -2.01 6.39
C LEU A 90 9.98 -2.29 4.88
N GLY A 91 10.21 -1.31 4.01
CA GLY A 91 10.16 -1.49 2.55
C GLY A 91 9.02 -0.78 1.83
N ALA A 92 8.19 0.01 2.52
CA ALA A 92 7.17 0.81 1.84
C ALA A 92 7.81 1.91 0.98
N TRP A 93 7.45 1.97 -0.31
CA TRP A 93 7.95 2.99 -1.24
C TRP A 93 7.16 4.29 -1.13
N ILE A 94 5.86 4.20 -0.82
CA ILE A 94 4.97 5.32 -0.55
C ILE A 94 4.33 5.17 0.83
N VAL A 95 4.16 6.28 1.53
CA VAL A 95 3.44 6.35 2.81
C VAL A 95 2.42 7.45 2.66
N VAL A 96 1.14 7.11 2.78
CA VAL A 96 0.02 8.05 2.80
C VAL A 96 -0.43 8.23 4.24
N VAL A 97 -1.06 9.36 4.56
CA VAL A 97 -1.59 9.64 5.89
C VAL A 97 -3.05 10.05 5.75
N HIS A 98 -3.91 9.42 6.54
CA HIS A 98 -5.30 9.80 6.71
C HIS A 98 -5.55 10.08 8.19
N GLY A 99 -5.96 11.32 8.48
CA GLY A 99 -6.34 11.75 9.81
C GLY A 99 -7.84 12.01 9.89
N GLU A 100 -8.38 12.02 11.11
CA GLU A 100 -9.66 12.67 11.36
C GLU A 100 -9.47 14.16 11.62
N ARG A 101 -10.54 14.93 11.43
CA ARG A 101 -10.60 16.29 11.96
C ARG A 101 -10.84 16.16 13.47
N GLU A 102 -9.83 16.49 14.28
CA GLU A 102 -10.08 16.87 15.68
C GLU A 102 -11.02 18.09 15.75
#